data_AF-A0AAW0W8V7-F1
#
_entry.id   AF-A0AAW0W8V7-F1
#
_cell.length_a   1.000
_cell.length_b   1.000
_cell.length_c   1.000
_cell.angle_alpha   90.00
_cell.angle_beta   90.00
_cell.angle_gamma   90.00
#
_symmetry.space_group_name_H-M   'P 1'
#
loop_
_entity.id
_entity.type
_entity.pdbx_description
1 polymer ?
#
loop_
_entity_poly.entity_id
_entity_poly.type
_entity_poly.pdbx_seq_one_letter_code
_entity_poly.pdbx_strand_id
1 'polypeptide(L)'
;MNDKIKMKGETKEREQWSNKLDFLLSVIGFCVGLGNVWRFPYLCYKNGGGAFLIPYCICALLGGLPMFFLEVGIGQFMSEGGISVWKMSPLFQGIGFAAIVVCNWLNVYYIVIIAWALYYFILSFQGELPWTSCGNWWNTGSCVSFAGVTNHSLIQDLKSNNITPVDSVVEFWDNRVLQISDGVEILGEMVWPLFGTLLFSWVCTYFAIWKGVKVTGKIMYFTGVERRRNTGLLLVRSGSRWHDRSRLLQQVQQQLCEAVCHLVCM
;
A
#
# COMPACT_ATOMS: atom_id res chain seq x y z
N MET A 1 -44.91 -25.47 -40.01
CA MET A 1 -44.02 -24.31 -40.25
C MET A 1 -43.53 -23.89 -38.87
N ASN A 2 -42.27 -24.21 -38.57
CA ASN A 2 -41.72 -24.24 -37.21
C ASN A 2 -41.40 -22.84 -36.66
N ASP A 3 -42.18 -22.39 -35.69
CA ASP A 3 -41.78 -21.30 -34.79
C ASP A 3 -40.76 -21.82 -33.78
N LYS A 4 -39.47 -21.79 -34.16
CA LYS A 4 -38.40 -21.81 -33.16
C LYS A 4 -38.34 -20.43 -32.51
N ILE A 5 -38.99 -20.31 -31.36
CA ILE A 5 -38.77 -19.25 -30.38
C ILE A 5 -37.26 -19.20 -30.08
N LYS A 6 -36.56 -18.24 -30.69
CA LYS A 6 -35.20 -17.86 -30.31
C LYS A 6 -35.27 -17.13 -28.98
N MET A 7 -35.30 -17.88 -27.87
CA MET A 7 -34.82 -17.38 -26.58
C MET A 7 -33.30 -17.27 -26.66
N LYS A 8 -32.81 -16.26 -27.39
CA LYS A 8 -31.41 -15.86 -27.33
C LYS A 8 -31.26 -15.02 -26.07
N GLY A 9 -31.20 -15.68 -24.91
CA GLY A 9 -30.60 -15.06 -23.75
C GLY A 9 -29.18 -14.70 -24.17
N GLU A 10 -28.92 -13.41 -24.38
CA GLU A 10 -27.57 -12.92 -24.64
C GLU A 10 -26.76 -13.18 -23.37
N THR A 11 -26.11 -14.34 -23.29
CA THR A 11 -24.96 -14.51 -22.41
C THR A 11 -23.93 -13.50 -22.87
N LYS A 12 -23.86 -12.34 -22.20
CA LYS A 12 -22.81 -11.35 -22.39
C LYS A 12 -21.47 -12.09 -22.34
N GLU A 13 -20.79 -12.18 -23.47
CA GLU A 13 -19.45 -12.76 -23.52
C GLU A 13 -18.55 -11.95 -22.58
N ARG A 14 -17.79 -12.66 -21.74
CA ARG A 14 -16.90 -12.02 -20.77
C ARG A 14 -15.92 -11.13 -21.51
N GLU A 15 -15.76 -9.89 -21.03
CA GLU A 15 -14.78 -8.98 -21.61
C GLU A 15 -13.37 -9.59 -21.50
N GLN A 16 -12.69 -9.68 -22.64
CA GLN A 16 -11.30 -10.11 -22.70
C GLN A 16 -10.36 -8.90 -22.61
N TRP A 17 -9.13 -9.16 -22.15
CA TRP A 17 -8.06 -8.18 -22.16
C TRP A 17 -7.66 -7.83 -23.58
N SER A 18 -7.39 -6.55 -23.84
CA SER A 18 -6.94 -6.07 -25.16
C SER A 18 -5.59 -6.62 -25.56
N ASN A 19 -4.62 -6.66 -24.63
CA ASN A 19 -3.27 -7.14 -24.87
C ASN A 19 -2.74 -8.01 -23.72
N LYS A 20 -1.83 -8.93 -24.04
CA LYS A 20 -1.11 -9.74 -23.03
C LYS A 20 -0.26 -8.89 -22.08
N LEU A 21 0.30 -7.79 -22.58
CA LEU A 21 1.06 -6.84 -21.76
C LEU A 21 0.17 -6.10 -20.76
N ASP A 22 -1.06 -5.75 -21.14
CA ASP A 22 -2.02 -5.10 -20.24
C ASP A 22 -2.36 -6.03 -19.06
N PHE A 23 -2.52 -7.32 -19.33
CA PHE A 23 -2.71 -8.35 -18.30
C PHE A 23 -1.46 -8.47 -17.41
N LEU A 24 -0.27 -8.66 -17.99
CA LEU A 24 0.97 -8.82 -17.23
C LEU A 24 1.24 -7.61 -16.32
N LEU A 25 1.05 -6.40 -16.83
CA LEU A 25 1.28 -5.17 -16.07
C LEU A 25 0.23 -4.97 -14.97
N SER A 26 -1.01 -5.40 -15.21
CA SER A 26 -2.05 -5.41 -14.17
C SER A 26 -1.66 -6.34 -13.02
N VAL A 27 -1.16 -7.53 -13.34
CA VAL A 27 -0.70 -8.50 -12.33
C VAL A 27 0.52 -7.96 -11.57
N ILE A 28 1.53 -7.42 -12.26
CA ILE A 28 2.70 -6.79 -11.60
C ILE A 28 2.25 -5.62 -10.72
N GLY A 29 1.31 -4.80 -11.19
CA GLY A 29 0.76 -3.67 -10.45
C GLY A 29 0.06 -4.10 -9.15
N PHE A 30 -0.67 -5.21 -9.19
CA PHE A 30 -1.29 -5.83 -8.02
C PHE A 30 -0.22 -6.39 -7.05
N CYS A 31 0.80 -7.04 -7.58
CA CYS A 31 1.87 -7.68 -6.80
C CYS A 31 2.81 -6.70 -6.07
N VAL A 32 2.92 -5.46 -6.56
CA VAL A 32 3.72 -4.42 -5.92
C VAL A 32 2.81 -3.57 -5.03
N GLY A 33 2.82 -3.82 -3.72
CA GLY A 33 2.03 -3.07 -2.73
C GLY A 33 2.84 -2.03 -1.95
N LEU A 34 2.16 -1.19 -1.17
CA LEU A 34 2.79 -0.29 -0.19
C LEU A 34 3.58 -1.07 0.88
N GLY A 35 3.14 -2.29 1.21
CA GLY A 35 3.85 -3.19 2.14
C GLY A 35 5.30 -3.44 1.71
N ASN A 36 5.57 -3.62 0.42
CA ASN A 36 6.91 -3.89 -0.09
C ASN A 36 7.87 -2.69 0.11
N VAL A 37 7.32 -1.47 0.29
CA VAL A 37 8.11 -0.24 0.46
C VAL A 37 8.65 -0.09 1.88
N TRP A 38 7.87 -0.47 2.91
CA TRP A 38 8.28 -0.28 4.31
C TRP A 38 8.45 -1.58 5.09
N ARG A 39 7.63 -2.61 4.83
CA ARG A 39 7.57 -3.83 5.64
C ARG A 39 8.75 -4.74 5.33
N PHE A 40 9.04 -4.95 4.06
CA PHE A 40 10.17 -5.78 3.64
C PHE A 40 11.51 -5.23 4.14
N PRO A 41 11.84 -3.94 3.94
CA PRO A 41 13.07 -3.36 4.49
C PRO A 41 13.16 -3.49 6.01
N TYR A 42 12.05 -3.24 6.71
CA TYR A 42 11.97 -3.34 8.17
C TYR A 42 12.21 -4.78 8.67
N LEU A 43 11.56 -5.78 8.07
CA LEU A 43 11.74 -7.19 8.44
C LEU A 43 13.14 -7.68 8.11
N CYS A 44 13.64 -7.34 6.92
CA CYS A 44 14.99 -7.69 6.49
C CYS A 44 16.03 -7.11 7.46
N TYR A 45 15.90 -5.84 7.86
CA TYR A 45 16.78 -5.24 8.85
C TYR A 45 16.73 -5.94 10.21
N LYS A 46 15.52 -6.22 10.72
CA LYS A 46 15.33 -6.87 12.03
C LYS A 46 15.83 -8.32 12.07
N ASN A 47 15.77 -9.03 10.94
CA ASN A 47 16.07 -10.47 10.85
C ASN A 47 17.47 -10.77 10.28
N GLY A 48 18.45 -9.89 10.50
CA GLY A 48 19.84 -10.14 10.10
C GLY A 48 20.23 -9.59 8.72
N GLY A 49 19.50 -8.59 8.21
CA GLY A 49 19.82 -7.88 6.97
C GLY A 49 19.83 -8.80 5.76
N GLY A 50 20.93 -8.78 4.99
CA GLY A 50 21.07 -9.58 3.78
C GLY A 50 20.91 -11.09 3.97
N ALA A 51 21.18 -11.62 5.17
CA ALA A 51 21.01 -13.05 5.45
C ALA A 51 19.53 -13.50 5.40
N PHE A 52 18.59 -12.61 5.70
CA PHE A 52 17.15 -12.87 5.60
C PHE A 52 16.69 -13.18 4.17
N LEU A 53 17.45 -12.73 3.16
CA LEU A 53 17.10 -12.94 1.75
C LEU A 53 17.17 -14.42 1.35
N ILE A 54 18.01 -15.23 2.00
CA ILE A 54 18.17 -16.65 1.68
C ILE A 54 16.88 -17.44 1.97
N PRO A 55 16.37 -17.49 3.22
CA PRO A 55 15.11 -18.18 3.51
C PRO A 55 13.92 -17.52 2.79
N TYR A 56 13.94 -16.19 2.61
CA TYR A 56 12.91 -15.48 1.85
C TYR A 56 12.83 -15.98 0.40
N CYS A 57 13.94 -16.09 -0.31
CA CYS A 57 13.97 -16.60 -1.68
C CYS A 57 13.55 -18.06 -1.78
N ILE A 58 13.93 -18.90 -0.81
CA ILE A 58 13.52 -20.32 -0.79
C ILE A 58 11.99 -20.43 -0.63
N CYS A 59 11.40 -19.71 0.34
CA CYS A 59 9.94 -19.69 0.52
C CYS A 59 9.22 -19.09 -0.69
N ALA A 60 9.78 -18.05 -1.32
CA ALA A 60 9.20 -17.44 -2.51
C ALA A 60 9.20 -18.39 -3.71
N LEU A 61 10.28 -19.17 -3.93
CA LEU A 61 10.37 -20.09 -5.05
C LEU A 61 9.58 -21.38 -4.85
N LEU A 62 9.56 -21.93 -3.62
CA LEU A 62 8.90 -23.20 -3.33
C LEU A 62 7.44 -23.08 -2.92
N GLY A 63 7.06 -21.98 -2.25
CA GLY A 63 5.70 -21.75 -1.78
C GLY A 63 4.98 -20.69 -2.59
N GLY A 64 5.61 -19.52 -2.75
CA GLY A 64 5.04 -18.40 -3.48
C GLY A 64 4.75 -18.76 -4.94
N LEU A 65 5.80 -18.92 -5.74
CA LEU A 65 5.68 -19.09 -7.18
C LEU A 65 4.67 -20.20 -7.60
N PRO A 66 4.64 -21.40 -6.98
CA PRO A 66 3.65 -22.42 -7.30
C PRO A 66 2.22 -22.02 -6.96
N MET A 67 1.97 -21.37 -5.81
CA MET A 67 0.63 -20.90 -5.43
C MET A 67 0.10 -19.87 -6.43
N PHE A 68 0.94 -18.92 -6.85
CA PHE A 68 0.56 -17.92 -7.85
C PHE A 68 0.23 -18.56 -9.21
N PHE A 69 1.03 -19.51 -9.67
CA PHE A 69 0.73 -20.20 -10.93
C PHE A 69 -0.54 -21.05 -10.84
N LEU A 70 -0.79 -21.70 -9.69
CA LEU A 70 -2.01 -22.47 -9.46
C LEU A 70 -3.25 -21.57 -9.54
N GLU A 71 -3.22 -20.41 -8.88
CA GLU A 71 -4.35 -19.49 -8.85
C GLU A 71 -4.63 -18.87 -10.22
N VAL A 72 -3.58 -18.37 -10.90
CA VAL A 72 -3.70 -17.82 -12.25
C VAL A 72 -4.17 -18.90 -13.24
N GLY A 73 -3.65 -20.12 -13.11
CA GLY A 73 -4.03 -21.26 -13.93
C GLY A 73 -5.50 -21.64 -13.77
N ILE A 74 -6.01 -21.73 -12.52
CA ILE A 74 -7.42 -22.00 -12.23
C ILE A 74 -8.30 -20.86 -12.77
N GLY A 75 -7.90 -19.60 -12.56
CA GLY A 75 -8.63 -18.43 -13.04
C GLY A 75 -8.76 -18.39 -14.57
N GLN A 76 -7.69 -18.76 -15.28
CA GLN A 76 -7.70 -18.87 -16.75
C GLN A 76 -8.54 -20.05 -17.24
N PHE A 77 -8.40 -21.23 -16.61
CA PHE A 77 -9.12 -22.44 -17.01
C PHE A 77 -10.63 -22.32 -16.79
N MET A 78 -11.04 -21.87 -15.61
CA MET A 78 -12.47 -21.78 -15.27
C MET A 78 -13.12 -20.55 -15.89
N SER A 79 -12.38 -19.46 -16.10
CA SER A 79 -12.91 -18.19 -16.67
C SER A 79 -14.18 -17.70 -15.97
N GLU A 80 -14.28 -17.98 -14.67
CA GLU A 80 -15.39 -17.63 -13.77
C GLU A 80 -14.91 -16.62 -12.71
N GLY A 81 -15.83 -16.06 -11.91
CA GLY A 81 -15.50 -15.20 -10.78
C GLY A 81 -15.10 -15.98 -9.51
N GLY A 82 -14.48 -15.32 -8.52
CA GLY A 82 -13.91 -15.98 -7.33
C GLY A 82 -14.87 -16.87 -6.53
N ILE A 83 -16.18 -16.57 -6.51
CA ILE A 83 -17.19 -17.46 -5.90
C ILE A 83 -17.57 -18.61 -6.86
N SER A 84 -17.82 -18.27 -8.12
CA SER A 84 -18.29 -19.21 -9.15
C SER A 84 -17.26 -20.28 -9.51
N VAL A 85 -15.96 -20.02 -9.34
CA VAL A 85 -14.87 -21.00 -9.54
C VAL A 85 -15.06 -22.25 -8.68
N TRP A 86 -15.62 -22.10 -7.47
CA TRP A 86 -15.85 -23.21 -6.55
C TRP A 86 -17.00 -24.15 -6.95
N LYS A 87 -17.67 -23.92 -8.09
CA LYS A 87 -18.57 -24.91 -8.69
C LYS A 87 -17.86 -26.24 -9.01
N MET A 88 -16.53 -26.24 -9.15
CA MET A 88 -15.71 -27.44 -9.29
C MET A 88 -15.77 -28.35 -8.04
N SER A 89 -15.79 -27.76 -6.85
CA SER A 89 -15.93 -28.49 -5.58
C SER A 89 -16.79 -27.67 -4.60
N PRO A 90 -18.10 -27.95 -4.53
CA PRO A 90 -19.04 -27.15 -3.74
C PRO A 90 -18.76 -27.19 -2.24
N LEU A 91 -18.03 -28.21 -1.76
CA LEU A 91 -17.59 -28.30 -0.36
C LEU A 91 -16.74 -27.08 0.05
N PHE A 92 -15.97 -26.53 -0.89
CA PHE A 92 -15.05 -25.41 -0.65
C PHE A 92 -15.63 -24.05 -1.06
N GLN A 93 -16.93 -23.97 -1.37
CA GLN A 93 -17.58 -22.70 -1.75
C GLN A 93 -17.45 -21.61 -0.68
N GLY A 94 -17.33 -21.99 0.60
CA GLY A 94 -17.08 -21.06 1.70
C GLY A 94 -15.78 -20.25 1.56
N ILE A 95 -14.77 -20.77 0.86
CA ILE A 95 -13.50 -20.07 0.62
C ILE A 95 -13.72 -18.81 -0.22
N GLY A 96 -14.57 -18.88 -1.24
CA GLY A 96 -14.90 -17.71 -2.08
C GLY A 96 -15.60 -16.59 -1.29
N PHE A 97 -16.49 -16.95 -0.36
CA PHE A 97 -17.13 -15.96 0.51
C PHE A 97 -16.16 -15.37 1.54
N ALA A 98 -15.29 -16.21 2.12
CA ALA A 98 -14.25 -15.75 3.04
C ALA A 98 -13.29 -14.75 2.34
N ALA A 99 -12.88 -15.03 1.10
CA ALA A 99 -12.05 -14.13 0.30
C ALA A 99 -12.71 -12.75 0.11
N ILE A 100 -14.02 -12.69 -0.16
CA ILE A 100 -14.74 -11.42 -0.30
C ILE A 100 -14.77 -10.63 1.02
N VAL A 101 -14.99 -11.30 2.15
CA VAL A 101 -14.99 -10.63 3.46
C VAL A 101 -13.61 -10.05 3.77
N VAL A 102 -12.55 -10.83 3.53
CA VAL A 102 -11.17 -10.36 3.72
C VAL A 102 -10.85 -9.20 2.76
N CYS A 103 -11.25 -9.29 1.49
CA CYS A 103 -11.12 -8.19 0.53
C CYS A 103 -11.83 -6.92 1.00
N ASN A 104 -13.01 -7.04 1.60
CA ASN A 104 -13.76 -5.91 2.15
C ASN A 104 -13.01 -5.24 3.31
N TRP A 105 -12.51 -6.02 4.28
CA TRP A 105 -11.72 -5.48 5.38
C TRP A 105 -10.44 -4.80 4.91
N LEU A 106 -9.72 -5.42 3.96
CA LEU A 106 -8.55 -4.81 3.35
C LEU A 106 -8.90 -3.51 2.63
N ASN A 107 -10.03 -3.45 1.92
CA ASN A 107 -10.46 -2.24 1.24
C ASN A 107 -10.68 -1.07 2.21
N VAL A 108 -11.37 -1.31 3.35
CA VAL A 108 -11.59 -0.30 4.40
C VAL A 108 -10.27 0.15 5.03
N TYR A 109 -9.33 -0.76 5.26
CA TYR A 109 -8.02 -0.41 5.81
C TYR A 109 -7.15 0.39 4.82
N TYR A 110 -7.05 -0.06 3.57
CA TYR A 110 -6.16 0.56 2.58
C TYR A 110 -6.62 1.95 2.14
N ILE A 111 -7.93 2.21 2.08
CA ILE A 111 -8.43 3.53 1.69
C ILE A 111 -8.06 4.61 2.72
N VAL A 112 -7.95 4.24 4.01
CA VAL A 112 -7.48 5.15 5.08
C VAL A 112 -6.01 5.51 4.87
N ILE A 113 -5.17 4.54 4.50
CA ILE A 113 -3.75 4.81 4.19
C ILE A 113 -3.62 5.76 2.99
N ILE A 114 -4.43 5.57 1.95
CA ILE A 114 -4.46 6.47 0.80
C ILE A 114 -4.88 7.88 1.21
N ALA A 115 -5.87 8.00 2.12
CA ALA A 115 -6.30 9.29 2.65
C ALA A 115 -5.19 10.02 3.40
N TRP A 116 -4.39 9.30 4.21
CA TRP A 116 -3.19 9.87 4.85
C TRP A 116 -2.17 10.33 3.80
N ALA A 117 -1.86 9.49 2.81
CA ALA A 117 -0.91 9.84 1.76
C ALA A 117 -1.36 11.08 0.96
N LEU A 118 -2.65 11.18 0.63
CA LEU A 118 -3.21 12.35 -0.05
C LEU A 118 -3.18 13.60 0.84
N TYR A 119 -3.43 13.45 2.13
CA TYR A 119 -3.30 14.56 3.08
C TYR A 119 -1.87 15.11 3.12
N TYR A 120 -0.87 14.23 3.25
CA TYR A 120 0.54 14.61 3.17
C TYR A 120 0.93 15.21 1.80
N PHE A 121 0.37 14.67 0.71
CA PHE A 121 0.61 15.19 -0.64
C PHE A 121 0.10 16.62 -0.79
N ILE A 122 -1.11 16.92 -0.28
CA ILE A 122 -1.67 18.28 -0.30
C ILE A 122 -0.81 19.23 0.54
N LEU A 123 -0.36 18.81 1.71
CA LEU A 123 0.50 19.63 2.57
C LEU A 123 1.89 19.87 1.98
N SER A 124 2.36 19.00 1.09
CA SER A 124 3.66 19.15 0.42
C SER A 124 3.72 20.32 -0.57
N PHE A 125 2.57 20.94 -0.92
CA PHE A 125 2.53 22.15 -1.74
C PHE A 125 2.77 23.45 -0.94
N GLN A 126 2.91 23.35 0.39
CA GLN A 126 3.25 24.50 1.23
C GLN A 126 4.74 24.87 1.08
N GLY A 127 5.05 26.17 1.18
CA GLY A 127 6.43 26.66 1.03
C GLY A 127 7.37 26.17 2.13
N GLU A 128 6.88 26.11 3.36
CA GLU A 128 7.52 25.40 4.49
C GLU A 128 6.65 24.20 4.86
N LEU A 129 7.26 23.04 5.08
CA LEU A 129 6.52 21.83 5.40
C LEU A 129 6.12 21.85 6.88
N PRO A 130 4.87 21.51 7.26
CA PRO A 130 4.39 21.72 8.62
C PRO A 130 5.07 20.81 9.66
N TRP A 131 5.75 19.75 9.24
CA TRP A 131 6.52 18.85 10.08
C TRP A 131 8.02 19.18 10.18
N THR A 132 8.47 20.32 9.65
CA THR A 132 9.90 20.72 9.76
C THR A 132 10.21 21.53 11.01
N SER A 133 9.22 22.24 11.56
CA SER A 133 9.41 23.20 12.65
C SER A 133 8.56 22.87 13.88
N CYS A 134 9.11 23.21 15.05
CA CYS A 134 8.44 23.04 16.35
C CYS A 134 7.54 24.23 16.74
N GLY A 135 7.41 25.27 15.91
CA GLY A 135 6.65 26.49 16.22
C GLY A 135 5.13 26.44 15.99
N ASN A 136 4.53 25.26 15.92
CA ASN A 136 3.11 25.09 15.60
C ASN A 136 2.24 24.90 16.86
N TRP A 137 0.94 25.19 16.75
CA TRP A 137 0.00 25.12 17.88
C TRP A 137 -0.25 23.70 18.43
N TRP A 138 0.11 22.66 17.68
CA TRP A 138 -0.03 21.25 18.09
C TRP A 138 1.23 20.68 18.73
N ASN A 139 2.33 21.45 18.78
CA ASN A 139 3.59 20.97 19.31
C ASN A 139 3.67 21.17 20.82
N THR A 140 4.38 20.27 21.49
CA THR A 140 4.60 20.34 22.94
C THR A 140 5.96 20.97 23.27
N GLY A 141 6.20 21.24 24.55
CA GLY A 141 7.51 21.69 25.05
C GLY A 141 8.65 20.68 24.85
N SER A 142 8.31 19.43 24.48
CA SER A 142 9.26 18.33 24.22
C SER A 142 9.71 18.25 22.76
N CYS A 143 9.17 19.10 21.87
CA CYS A 143 9.41 19.04 20.44
C CYS A 143 10.85 19.43 20.06
N VAL A 144 11.46 18.63 19.19
CA VAL A 144 12.80 18.87 18.64
C VAL A 144 12.77 18.80 17.11
N SER A 145 13.36 19.80 16.44
CA SER A 145 13.47 19.87 14.97
C SER A 145 14.89 19.58 14.49
N PHE A 146 15.04 18.78 13.43
CA PHE A 146 16.34 18.45 12.82
C PHE A 146 16.89 19.53 11.86
N ALA A 147 16.03 20.42 11.36
CA ALA A 147 16.38 21.40 10.31
C ALA A 147 16.97 22.70 10.85
N GLY A 148 16.63 23.09 12.08
CA GLY A 148 17.34 24.12 12.83
C GLY A 148 18.44 23.47 13.66
N VAL A 149 19.60 24.13 13.77
CA VAL A 149 20.64 23.76 14.75
C VAL A 149 19.95 23.54 16.09
N THR A 150 19.76 22.28 16.48
CA THR A 150 19.38 21.94 17.83
C THR A 150 20.54 22.40 18.68
N ASN A 151 20.35 23.47 19.44
CA ASN A 151 21.27 23.78 20.50
C ASN A 151 21.34 22.52 21.36
N HIS A 152 22.49 21.85 21.37
CA HIS A 152 22.74 20.63 22.14
C HIS A 152 22.30 20.81 23.61
N SER A 153 22.29 22.06 24.09
CA SER A 153 21.75 22.48 25.37
C SER A 153 20.26 22.18 25.56
N LEU A 154 19.38 22.37 24.57
CA LEU A 154 17.94 22.13 24.72
C LEU A 154 17.65 20.63 24.92
N ILE A 155 18.33 19.77 24.16
CA ILE A 155 18.24 18.31 24.34
C ILE A 155 18.80 17.91 25.72
N GLN A 156 19.87 18.56 26.17
CA GLN A 156 20.47 18.31 27.47
C GLN A 156 19.61 18.81 28.63
N ASP A 157 18.91 19.92 28.45
CA ASP A 157 17.96 20.52 29.41
C ASP A 157 16.67 19.71 29.50
N LEU A 158 16.16 19.18 28.40
CA LEU A 158 15.01 18.26 28.43
C LEU A 158 15.38 16.96 29.15
N LYS A 159 16.55 16.40 28.84
CA LYS A 159 17.04 15.20 29.52
C LYS A 159 17.32 15.43 31.01
N SER A 160 17.82 16.60 31.40
CA SER A 160 18.06 16.93 32.81
C SER A 160 16.76 17.04 33.60
N ASN A 161 15.67 17.45 32.95
CA ASN A 161 14.32 17.49 33.51
C ASN A 161 13.53 16.16 33.35
N ASN A 162 14.19 15.05 32.95
CA ASN A 162 13.54 13.75 32.67
C ASN A 162 12.43 13.79 31.59
N ILE A 163 12.47 14.76 30.69
CA ILE A 163 11.54 14.86 29.55
C ILE A 163 12.19 14.18 28.33
N THR A 164 11.47 13.23 27.73
CA THR A 164 11.93 12.55 26.51
C THR A 164 11.73 13.47 25.30
N PRO A 165 12.80 13.87 24.58
CA PRO A 165 12.65 14.69 23.39
C PRO A 165 11.92 13.91 22.29
N VAL A 166 10.98 14.56 21.61
CA VAL A 166 10.17 13.98 20.53
C VAL A 166 10.41 14.77 19.25
N ASP A 167 10.56 14.06 18.13
CA ASP A 167 10.77 14.70 16.84
C ASP A 167 9.50 15.43 16.37
N SER A 168 9.68 16.63 15.80
CA SER A 168 8.61 17.42 15.15
C SER A 168 7.75 16.63 14.15
N VAL A 169 8.32 15.64 13.47
CA VAL A 169 7.59 14.77 12.53
C VAL A 169 6.65 13.81 13.26
N VAL A 170 7.07 13.31 14.41
CA VAL A 170 6.27 12.40 15.25
C VAL A 170 5.14 13.18 15.90
N GLU A 171 5.42 14.35 16.49
CA GLU A 171 4.36 15.20 17.05
C GLU A 171 3.36 15.67 15.99
N PHE A 172 3.83 15.97 14.77
CA PHE A 172 2.93 16.29 13.67
C PHE A 172 1.98 15.11 13.35
N TRP A 173 2.50 13.88 13.29
CA TRP A 173 1.68 12.70 13.03
C TRP A 173 0.68 12.44 14.16
N ASP A 174 1.13 12.42 15.41
CA ASP A 174 0.30 12.05 16.57
C ASP A 174 -0.72 13.13 16.93
N ASN A 175 -0.28 14.39 17.03
CA ASN A 175 -1.12 15.48 17.55
C ASN A 175 -1.91 16.21 16.47
N ARG A 176 -1.39 16.28 15.23
CA ARG A 176 -2.04 17.04 14.14
C ARG A 176 -2.76 16.16 13.13
N VAL A 177 -2.16 15.04 12.70
CA VAL A 177 -2.77 14.17 11.69
C VAL A 177 -3.79 13.21 12.31
N LEU A 178 -3.37 12.47 13.33
CA LEU A 178 -4.21 11.45 13.97
C LEU A 178 -5.11 12.02 15.07
N GLN A 179 -4.63 13.01 15.83
CA GLN A 179 -5.26 13.43 17.10
C GLN A 179 -5.52 12.21 17.99
N ILE A 180 -4.44 11.48 18.29
CA ILE A 180 -4.52 10.20 18.99
C ILE A 180 -5.17 10.36 20.37
N SER A 181 -6.14 9.50 20.67
CA SER A 181 -6.80 9.46 21.98
C SER A 181 -5.99 8.63 22.98
N ASP A 182 -6.23 8.82 24.27
CA ASP A 182 -5.50 8.16 25.36
C ASP A 182 -5.71 6.63 25.41
N GLY A 183 -6.72 6.10 24.71
CA GLY A 183 -6.99 4.67 24.66
C GLY A 183 -8.04 4.28 23.63
N VAL A 184 -8.09 2.99 23.30
CA VAL A 184 -9.00 2.41 22.29
C VAL A 184 -10.47 2.53 22.71
N GLU A 185 -10.75 2.59 24.01
CA GLU A 185 -12.11 2.75 24.55
C GLU A 185 -12.65 4.17 24.36
N ILE A 186 -11.76 5.16 24.26
CA ILE A 186 -12.13 6.57 24.12
C ILE A 186 -12.02 6.92 22.64
N LEU A 187 -13.17 6.96 21.98
CA LEU A 187 -13.26 7.46 20.61
C LEU A 187 -13.03 8.98 20.65
N GLY A 188 -11.96 9.42 19.98
CA GLY A 188 -11.62 10.85 19.84
C GLY A 188 -12.59 11.61 18.93
N GLU A 189 -12.28 12.88 18.68
CA GLU A 189 -13.06 13.74 17.79
C GLU A 189 -12.81 13.41 16.30
N MET A 190 -13.75 13.82 15.44
CA MET A 190 -13.61 13.64 14.00
C MET A 190 -12.64 14.69 13.42
N VAL A 191 -11.49 14.23 12.92
CA VAL A 191 -10.51 15.08 12.24
C VAL A 191 -11.02 15.45 10.83
N TRP A 192 -11.66 16.61 10.70
CA TRP A 192 -12.30 17.07 9.46
C TRP A 192 -11.41 17.06 8.21
N PRO A 193 -10.14 17.51 8.25
CA PRO A 193 -9.27 17.44 7.07
C PRO A 193 -9.05 16.01 6.57
N LEU A 194 -8.93 15.06 7.50
CA LEU A 194 -8.75 13.65 7.17
C LEU A 194 -10.04 13.01 6.64
N PHE A 195 -11.19 13.38 7.20
CA PHE A 195 -12.50 12.99 6.66
C PHE A 195 -12.66 13.46 5.21
N GLY A 196 -12.25 14.70 4.91
CA GLY A 196 -12.28 15.26 3.55
C GLY A 196 -11.41 14.48 2.56
N THR A 197 -10.16 14.16 2.93
CA THR A 197 -9.27 13.37 2.05
C THR A 197 -9.73 11.92 1.91
N LEU A 198 -10.36 11.34 2.94
CA LEU A 198 -10.99 10.03 2.87
C LEU A 198 -12.15 10.01 1.88
N LEU A 199 -13.07 10.97 1.98
CA LEU A 199 -14.19 11.10 1.04
C LEU A 199 -13.70 11.27 -0.39
N PHE A 200 -12.70 12.13 -0.60
CA PHE A 200 -12.10 12.33 -1.92
C PHE A 200 -11.43 11.04 -2.46
N SER A 201 -10.78 10.26 -1.60
CA SER A 201 -10.20 8.96 -1.98
C SER A 201 -11.26 8.00 -2.49
N TRP A 202 -12.38 7.88 -1.78
CA TRP A 202 -13.52 7.05 -2.20
C TRP A 202 -14.10 7.47 -3.55
N VAL A 203 -14.28 8.78 -3.76
CA VAL A 203 -14.76 9.33 -5.03
C VAL A 203 -13.80 9.00 -6.16
N CYS A 204 -12.49 9.18 -5.95
CA CYS A 204 -11.46 8.82 -6.94
C CYS A 204 -11.48 7.33 -7.29
N THR A 205 -11.57 6.46 -6.27
CA THR A 205 -11.65 5.02 -6.47
C THR A 205 -12.92 4.61 -7.23
N TYR A 206 -14.06 5.23 -6.93
CA TYR A 206 -15.31 5.00 -7.65
C TYR A 206 -15.15 5.32 -9.15
N PHE A 207 -14.61 6.50 -9.48
CA PHE A 207 -14.38 6.89 -10.88
C PHE A 207 -13.36 6.00 -11.60
N ALA A 208 -12.33 5.50 -10.89
CA ALA A 208 -11.33 4.59 -11.46
C ALA A 208 -11.91 3.21 -11.83
N ILE A 209 -13.01 2.80 -11.19
CA ILE A 209 -13.66 1.50 -11.41
C ILE A 209 -14.90 1.63 -12.30
N TRP A 210 -15.58 2.78 -12.32
CA TRP A 210 -16.89 2.95 -12.96
C TRP A 210 -16.91 2.51 -14.44
N LYS A 211 -15.86 2.82 -15.22
CA LYS A 211 -15.79 2.42 -16.65
C LYS A 211 -15.31 0.98 -16.89
N GLY A 212 -15.15 0.18 -15.84
CA GLY A 212 -14.78 -1.22 -15.91
C GLY A 212 -13.28 -1.47 -16.10
N VAL A 213 -12.94 -2.76 -16.17
CA VAL A 213 -11.57 -3.29 -16.06
C VAL A 213 -10.63 -2.80 -17.17
N LYS A 214 -11.16 -2.50 -18.37
CA LYS A 214 -10.37 -1.96 -19.49
C LYS A 214 -9.79 -0.57 -19.18
N VAL A 215 -10.54 0.29 -18.49
CA VAL A 215 -10.08 1.62 -18.09
C VAL A 215 -9.17 1.51 -16.86
N THR A 216 -9.54 0.66 -15.91
CA THR A 216 -8.72 0.39 -14.72
C THR A 216 -7.33 -0.14 -15.10
N GLY A 217 -7.23 -1.03 -16.10
CA GLY A 217 -5.94 -1.53 -16.62
C GLY A 217 -5.04 -0.43 -17.16
N LYS A 218 -5.62 0.55 -17.89
CA LYS A 218 -4.87 1.71 -18.39
C LYS A 218 -4.42 2.66 -17.28
N ILE A 219 -5.26 2.87 -16.26
CA ILE A 219 -4.90 3.66 -15.08
C ILE A 219 -3.75 2.97 -14.33
N MET A 220 -3.83 1.65 -14.13
CA MET A 220 -2.77 0.88 -13.48
C MET A 220 -1.45 0.94 -14.25
N TYR A 221 -1.49 0.91 -15.58
CA TYR A 221 -0.30 1.13 -16.41
C TYR A 221 0.38 2.45 -16.05
N PHE A 222 -0.37 3.54 -16.06
CA PHE A 222 0.15 4.87 -15.74
C PHE A 222 0.70 4.93 -14.31
N THR A 223 -0.07 4.46 -13.32
CA THR A 223 0.32 4.45 -11.91
C THR A 223 1.56 3.60 -11.66
N GLY A 224 1.70 2.45 -12.34
CA GLY A 224 2.85 1.55 -12.19
C GLY A 224 4.13 2.10 -12.83
N VAL A 225 4.02 2.80 -13.96
CA VAL A 225 5.16 3.49 -14.59
C VAL A 225 5.61 4.67 -13.72
N GLU A 226 4.67 5.47 -13.24
CA GLU A 226 4.96 6.63 -12.40
C GLU A 226 5.65 6.23 -11.09
N ARG A 227 5.17 5.15 -10.45
CA ARG A 227 5.79 4.60 -9.24
C ARG A 227 7.26 4.24 -9.48
N ARG A 228 7.56 3.51 -10.56
CA ARG A 228 8.94 3.11 -10.90
C ARG A 228 9.83 4.34 -11.13
N ARG A 229 9.31 5.37 -11.80
CA ARG A 229 10.02 6.63 -12.03
C ARG A 229 10.37 7.33 -10.70
N ASN A 230 9.40 7.48 -9.81
CA ASN A 230 9.59 8.16 -8.53
C ASN A 230 10.55 7.41 -7.61
N THR A 231 10.44 6.08 -7.54
CA THR A 231 11.43 5.25 -6.82
C THR A 231 12.83 5.41 -7.43
N GLY A 232 12.97 5.38 -8.76
CA GLY A 232 14.26 5.61 -9.43
C GLY A 232 14.87 6.98 -9.10
N LEU A 233 14.06 8.04 -9.13
CA LEU A 233 14.49 9.39 -8.77
C LEU A 233 14.96 9.49 -7.32
N LEU A 234 14.20 8.90 -6.39
CA LEU A 234 14.56 8.84 -4.97
C LEU A 234 15.86 8.08 -4.74
N LEU A 235 16.09 7.00 -5.47
CA LEU A 235 17.34 6.23 -5.40
C LEU A 235 18.53 7.04 -5.91
N VAL A 236 18.39 7.73 -7.05
CA VAL A 236 19.45 8.60 -7.60
C VAL A 236 19.77 9.74 -6.62
N ARG A 237 18.75 10.38 -6.03
CA ARG A 237 18.93 11.46 -5.06
C ARG A 237 19.55 10.97 -3.74
N SER A 238 19.19 9.76 -3.30
CA SER A 238 19.80 9.13 -2.11
C SER A 238 21.23 8.64 -2.36
N GLY A 239 21.55 8.37 -3.62
CA GLY A 239 22.85 7.93 -4.09
C GLY A 239 23.94 9.02 -4.15
N SER A 240 23.84 10.11 -3.40
CA SER A 240 24.93 11.09 -3.24
C SER A 240 25.55 11.05 -1.84
N ARG A 241 25.13 10.11 -0.97
CA ARG A 241 25.60 9.96 0.42
C ARG A 241 26.05 8.52 0.72
N TRP A 242 26.88 7.96 -0.17
CA TRP A 242 27.26 6.53 -0.20
C TRP A 242 28.22 6.05 0.89
N HIS A 243 28.89 6.94 1.64
CA HIS A 243 30.00 6.48 2.48
C HIS A 243 29.57 5.73 3.76
N ASP A 244 28.31 5.88 4.20
CA ASP A 244 27.83 5.35 5.50
C ASP A 244 26.63 4.38 5.39
N ARG A 245 26.16 4.09 4.16
CA ARG A 245 24.96 3.26 3.90
C ARG A 245 25.25 2.00 3.08
N SER A 246 26.47 1.49 3.17
CA SER A 246 26.90 0.20 2.58
C SER A 246 26.13 -1.03 3.10
N ARG A 247 25.28 -0.88 4.13
CA ARG A 247 24.41 -1.96 4.64
C ARG A 247 22.96 -1.94 4.10
N LEU A 248 22.54 -0.87 3.40
CA LEU A 248 21.18 -0.76 2.83
C LEU A 248 21.12 -1.20 1.35
N LEU A 249 22.28 -1.38 0.71
CA LEU A 249 22.39 -1.60 -0.74
C LEU A 249 22.07 -3.02 -1.20
N GLN A 250 21.80 -3.95 -0.28
CA GLN A 250 21.21 -5.25 -0.61
C GLN A 250 19.67 -5.24 -0.67
N GLN A 251 18.99 -4.13 -0.37
CA GLN A 251 17.52 -4.12 -0.31
C GLN A 251 16.79 -3.62 -1.57
N VAL A 252 17.49 -3.15 -2.60
CA VAL A 252 16.82 -2.53 -3.77
C VAL A 252 16.71 -3.45 -4.99
N GLN A 253 17.40 -4.61 -5.00
CA GLN A 253 17.43 -5.47 -6.18
C GLN A 253 16.39 -6.61 -6.23
N GLN A 254 15.35 -6.61 -5.40
CA GLN A 254 14.35 -7.70 -5.42
C GLN A 254 12.89 -7.21 -5.32
N GLN A 255 12.47 -6.27 -6.16
CA GLN A 255 11.04 -5.89 -6.27
C GLN A 255 10.16 -6.90 -7.04
N LEU A 256 10.51 -8.18 -7.07
CA LEU A 256 9.80 -9.20 -7.86
C LEU A 256 9.36 -10.44 -7.08
N CYS A 257 9.52 -10.50 -5.74
CA CYS A 257 9.23 -11.73 -4.99
C CYS A 257 8.14 -11.66 -3.92
N GLU A 258 7.62 -10.48 -3.58
CA GLU A 258 6.57 -10.36 -2.54
C GLU A 258 5.13 -10.39 -3.10
N ALA A 259 5.04 -10.55 -4.43
CA ALA A 259 3.83 -10.73 -5.21
C ALA A 259 2.88 -11.79 -4.67
N VAL A 260 3.40 -12.88 -4.09
CA VAL A 260 2.58 -14.08 -3.90
C VAL A 260 2.06 -14.28 -2.47
N CYS A 261 2.73 -13.73 -1.46
CA CYS A 261 2.28 -13.92 -0.08
C CYS A 261 1.05 -13.07 0.26
N HIS A 262 0.82 -11.95 -0.44
CA HIS A 262 -0.38 -11.13 -0.26
C HIS A 262 -1.59 -11.58 -1.09
N LEU A 263 -1.40 -12.56 -1.99
CA LEU A 263 -2.48 -13.17 -2.79
C LEU A 263 -3.20 -14.31 -2.08
N VAL A 264 -2.64 -14.89 -1.00
CA VAL A 264 -3.29 -16.00 -0.25
C VAL A 264 -4.49 -15.51 0.61
N CYS A 265 -5.01 -14.32 0.36
CA CYS A 265 -6.21 -13.77 1.01
C CYS A 265 -7.12 -12.97 0.07
N MET A 266 -6.96 -13.08 -1.26
CA MET A 266 -7.88 -12.49 -2.24
C MET A 266 -8.38 -13.53 -3.24
#